data_AF-T0TGN7-F1
#
_entry.id   AF-T0TGN7-F1
#
_cell.length_a   1.000
_cell.length_b   1.000
_cell.length_c   1.000
_cell.angle_alpha   90.00
_cell.angle_beta   90.00
_cell.angle_gamma   90.00
#
_symmetry.space_group_name_H-M   'P 1'
#
loop_
_entity.id
_entity.type
_entity.pdbx_description
1 polymer ?
#
loop_
_entity_poly.entity_id
_entity_poly.type
_entity_poly.pdbx_seq_one_letter_code
_entity_poly.pdbx_strand_id
1 'polypeptide(L)'
;NIGYNNQIINDYGIFNSNLHSDTYKDIDGYRVPWQAFDFAFGVSNVGTLSLDTLGTMENSNAYFTQTTNQKIASFFSTKTNYKSKEYYGIFPTRDAGKISQLANHVAEAAVTFDKPYIYKEIQKMIPEDLLINWYWIGYNNTKSLAAASQTNWFGLMSNSNHTGNGNNSQLTGKLDNAAYQDFKKSLTAIAKTNQITINDFSPSKDALKQVKKYPTLKSAKFSGVILTGQTKNFANLDKNPWVYASNVGLTVELRPDIQPLK
;
A
#
# COMPACT_ATOMS: atom_id res chain seq x y z
N ASN A 1 -3.02 -3.06 0.25
CA ASN A 1 -3.52 -3.73 -0.97
C ASN A 1 -3.36 -5.25 -0.88
N ILE A 2 -3.41 -5.85 0.31
CA ILE A 2 -3.19 -7.29 0.50
C ILE A 2 -4.46 -7.86 1.13
N GLY A 3 -5.07 -8.84 0.47
CA GLY A 3 -6.20 -9.64 0.97
C GLY A 3 -5.73 -11.03 1.41
N TYR A 4 -6.60 -11.79 2.08
CA TYR A 4 -6.28 -13.12 2.62
C TYR A 4 -7.07 -14.19 1.86
N ASN A 5 -6.38 -15.27 1.44
CA ASN A 5 -7.00 -16.40 0.76
C ASN A 5 -7.51 -17.44 1.75
N ASN A 6 -6.69 -17.81 2.74
CA ASN A 6 -7.01 -18.76 3.79
C ASN A 6 -6.23 -18.43 5.07
N GLN A 7 -6.69 -18.98 6.19
CA GLN A 7 -6.01 -18.99 7.47
C GLN A 7 -5.89 -20.45 7.89
N ILE A 8 -4.67 -20.97 7.90
CA ILE A 8 -4.37 -22.37 8.22
C ILE A 8 -3.53 -22.37 9.49
N ILE A 9 -3.93 -23.17 10.49
CA ILE A 9 -3.12 -23.39 11.68
C ILE A 9 -2.16 -24.54 11.38
N ASN A 10 -0.88 -24.22 11.20
CA ASN A 10 0.10 -25.16 10.63
C ASN A 10 0.81 -26.04 11.68
N ASP A 11 0.76 -25.69 12.97
CA ASP A 11 1.44 -26.47 14.03
C ASP A 11 0.56 -26.69 15.27
N TYR A 12 0.40 -27.96 15.64
CA TYR A 12 -0.31 -28.41 16.84
C TYR A 12 0.69 -28.75 17.95
N GLY A 13 1.13 -27.73 18.70
CA GLY A 13 1.71 -27.91 20.01
C GLY A 13 0.65 -27.66 21.09
N ILE A 14 0.59 -28.50 22.12
CA ILE A 14 -0.37 -28.39 23.24
C ILE A 14 -0.30 -27.04 24.01
N PHE A 15 0.71 -26.21 23.71
CA PHE A 15 0.94 -24.90 24.33
C PHE A 15 1.23 -23.76 23.35
N ASN A 16 1.50 -24.04 22.06
CA ASN A 16 1.88 -23.07 21.02
C ASN A 16 1.31 -23.49 19.65
N SER A 17 0.73 -22.56 18.90
CA SER A 17 0.23 -22.74 17.53
C SER A 17 0.70 -21.61 16.61
N ASN A 18 0.83 -21.88 15.32
CA ASN A 18 1.18 -20.87 14.31
C ASN A 18 0.03 -20.71 13.30
N LEU A 19 -0.46 -19.48 13.15
CA LEU A 19 -1.41 -19.09 12.12
C LEU A 19 -0.65 -18.68 10.87
N HIS A 20 -0.72 -19.52 9.84
CA HIS A 20 -0.27 -19.19 8.51
C HIS A 20 -1.41 -18.58 7.71
N SER A 21 -1.17 -17.44 7.07
CA SER A 21 -2.15 -16.81 6.20
C SER A 21 -1.58 -16.52 4.83
N ASP A 22 -2.07 -17.28 3.84
CA ASP A 22 -1.83 -17.01 2.43
C ASP A 22 -2.46 -15.68 2.06
N THR A 23 -1.67 -14.82 1.42
CA THR A 23 -2.16 -13.52 1.00
C THR A 23 -2.14 -13.32 -0.51
N TYR A 24 -2.89 -12.34 -0.98
CA TYR A 24 -2.92 -11.97 -2.37
C TYR A 24 -3.01 -10.45 -2.54
N LYS A 25 -2.51 -9.95 -3.67
CA LYS A 25 -2.85 -8.63 -4.18
C LYS A 25 -3.93 -8.76 -5.23
N ASP A 26 -4.90 -7.86 -5.22
CA ASP A 26 -5.83 -7.70 -6.33
C ASP A 26 -5.22 -6.66 -7.30
N ILE A 27 -4.97 -7.05 -8.54
CA ILE A 27 -4.49 -6.17 -9.60
C ILE A 27 -5.55 -6.14 -10.67
N ASP A 28 -6.42 -5.13 -10.60
CA ASP A 28 -7.51 -4.94 -11.56
C ASP A 28 -8.40 -6.19 -11.72
N GLY A 29 -8.72 -6.89 -10.62
CA GLY A 29 -9.50 -8.13 -10.59
C GLY A 29 -8.67 -9.41 -10.61
N TYR A 30 -7.37 -9.32 -10.90
CA TYR A 30 -6.46 -10.48 -10.88
C TYR A 30 -5.94 -10.71 -9.46
N ARG A 31 -6.24 -11.87 -8.87
CA ARG A 31 -5.66 -12.28 -7.59
C ARG A 31 -4.27 -12.85 -7.80
N VAL A 32 -3.26 -12.13 -7.33
CA VAL A 32 -1.87 -12.51 -7.43
C VAL A 32 -1.39 -12.98 -6.06
N PRO A 33 -0.93 -14.24 -5.92
CA PRO A 33 -0.34 -14.70 -4.67
C PRO A 33 0.74 -13.73 -4.19
N TRP A 34 0.67 -13.36 -2.93
CA TRP A 34 1.60 -12.45 -2.25
C TRP A 34 2.21 -13.16 -1.05
N GLN A 35 3.30 -12.63 -0.48
CA GLN A 35 4.00 -13.27 0.65
C GLN A 35 3.02 -13.63 1.78
N ALA A 36 3.12 -14.86 2.30
CA ALA A 36 2.30 -15.28 3.42
C ALA A 36 2.66 -14.51 4.70
N PHE A 37 1.73 -14.43 5.63
CA PHE A 37 2.01 -13.98 6.99
C PHE A 37 1.95 -15.15 7.95
N ASP A 38 3.03 -15.35 8.71
CA ASP A 38 3.06 -16.29 9.83
C ASP A 38 2.89 -15.53 11.15
N PHE A 39 2.03 -16.05 12.01
CA PHE A 39 1.74 -15.48 13.31
C PHE A 39 1.72 -16.57 14.37
N ALA A 40 2.77 -16.61 15.19
CA ALA A 40 2.83 -17.50 16.34
C ALA A 40 1.91 -16.97 17.47
N PHE A 41 1.12 -17.84 18.09
CA PHE A 41 0.33 -17.54 19.28
C PHE A 41 0.34 -18.71 20.26
N GLY A 42 0.38 -18.42 21.55
CA GLY A 42 0.37 -19.41 22.63
C GLY A 42 -0.44 -18.93 23.83
N VAL A 43 -0.73 -19.83 24.77
CA VAL A 43 -1.64 -19.59 25.92
C VAL A 43 -1.15 -18.47 26.85
N SER A 44 0.15 -18.14 26.81
CA SER A 44 0.79 -17.11 27.65
C SER A 44 1.47 -15.99 26.86
N ASN A 45 1.46 -16.01 25.53
CA ASN A 45 2.07 -14.96 24.70
C ASN A 45 1.46 -14.91 23.30
N VAL A 46 1.18 -13.70 22.85
CA VAL A 46 0.97 -13.42 21.43
C VAL A 46 2.35 -13.20 20.81
N GLY A 47 2.77 -14.07 19.90
CA GLY A 47 4.06 -13.97 19.23
C GLY A 47 4.16 -12.70 18.37
N THR A 48 5.39 -12.30 18.09
CA THR A 48 5.69 -11.17 17.22
C THR A 48 5.33 -11.53 15.78
N LEU A 49 4.62 -10.62 15.10
CA LEU A 49 4.37 -10.72 13.66
C LEU A 49 5.73 -10.64 12.95
N SER A 50 6.17 -11.74 12.31
CA SER A 50 7.37 -11.71 11.47
C SER A 50 7.01 -11.04 10.15
N LEU A 51 7.22 -9.72 10.07
CA LEU A 51 7.16 -8.99 8.82
C LEU A 51 8.51 -9.14 8.12
N ASP A 52 8.56 -9.93 7.05
CA ASP A 52 9.75 -10.01 6.18
C ASP A 52 10.24 -8.60 5.86
N THR A 53 11.53 -8.38 6.10
CA THR A 53 12.15 -7.06 5.94
C THR A 53 12.23 -6.72 4.45
N LEU A 54 12.21 -5.44 4.08
CA LEU A 54 12.33 -5.04 2.68
C LEU A 54 13.74 -5.38 2.18
N GLY A 55 13.85 -6.22 1.14
CA GLY A 55 15.11 -6.41 0.43
C GLY A 55 15.29 -5.32 -0.61
N THR A 56 16.40 -4.58 -0.56
CA THR A 56 16.90 -3.82 -1.72
C THR A 56 17.82 -4.74 -2.53
N MET A 57 17.54 -4.97 -3.81
CA MET A 57 18.52 -5.61 -4.69
C MET A 57 19.51 -4.53 -5.18
N GLU A 58 20.81 -4.75 -5.00
CA GLU A 58 21.89 -3.77 -5.27
C GLU A 58 21.83 -3.13 -6.67
N ASN A 59 21.25 -3.83 -7.65
CA ASN A 59 21.17 -3.40 -9.05
C ASN A 59 19.81 -2.83 -9.47
N SER A 60 18.90 -2.53 -8.54
CA SER A 60 17.58 -2.02 -8.91
C SER A 60 17.06 -0.95 -7.93
N ASN A 61 16.49 0.12 -8.48
CA ASN A 61 15.86 1.19 -7.71
C ASN A 61 14.44 0.78 -7.24
N ALA A 62 14.34 -0.33 -6.50
CA ALA A 62 13.07 -0.93 -6.07
C ALA A 62 13.22 -1.78 -4.80
N TYR A 63 12.11 -1.93 -4.07
CA TYR A 63 12.00 -2.89 -2.97
C TYR A 63 11.34 -4.18 -3.44
N PHE A 64 11.74 -5.29 -2.84
CA PHE A 64 11.18 -6.62 -3.08
C PHE A 64 10.78 -7.28 -1.77
N THR A 65 9.77 -8.15 -1.84
CA THR A 65 9.50 -9.13 -0.79
C THR A 65 10.69 -10.08 -0.68
N GLN A 66 11.12 -10.44 0.52
CA GLN A 66 12.25 -11.37 0.69
C GLN A 66 11.94 -12.78 0.20
N THR A 67 10.75 -13.30 0.50
CA THR A 67 10.37 -14.68 0.21
C THR A 67 9.97 -14.89 -1.25
N THR A 68 9.11 -14.02 -1.80
CA THR A 68 8.57 -14.21 -3.16
C THR A 68 9.32 -13.43 -4.26
N ASN A 69 10.31 -12.63 -3.89
CA ASN A 69 11.03 -11.70 -4.78
C ASN A 69 10.11 -10.85 -5.68
N GLN A 70 8.93 -10.49 -5.17
CA GLN A 70 7.94 -9.68 -5.85
C GLN A 70 8.22 -8.20 -5.60
N LYS A 71 8.21 -7.42 -6.69
CA LYS A 71 8.46 -5.98 -6.62
C LYS A 71 7.33 -5.26 -5.87
N ILE A 72 7.71 -4.34 -4.99
CA ILE A 72 6.78 -3.55 -4.18
C ILE A 72 6.59 -2.18 -4.83
N ALA A 73 5.35 -1.85 -5.17
CA ALA A 73 4.98 -0.50 -5.55
C ALA A 73 5.17 0.45 -4.35
N SER A 74 6.05 1.44 -4.49
CA SER A 74 6.48 2.28 -3.36
C SER A 74 6.18 3.76 -3.50
N PHE A 75 5.70 4.35 -2.41
CA PHE A 75 5.49 5.80 -2.30
C PHE A 75 6.75 6.56 -1.89
N PHE A 76 6.79 7.83 -2.24
CA PHE A 76 7.87 8.76 -1.92
C PHE A 76 7.34 9.94 -1.13
N SER A 77 8.20 10.58 -0.33
CA SER A 77 7.87 11.85 0.31
C SER A 77 8.38 12.98 -0.55
N THR A 78 7.51 13.95 -0.83
CA THR A 78 7.89 15.19 -1.54
C THR A 78 8.78 16.11 -0.70
N LYS A 79 9.02 15.77 0.57
CA LYS A 79 9.75 16.59 1.54
C LYS A 79 11.15 16.08 1.84
N THR A 80 11.53 14.92 1.31
CA THR A 80 12.81 14.26 1.58
C THR A 80 13.91 14.79 0.66
N ASN A 81 15.09 15.07 1.22
CA ASN A 81 16.28 15.34 0.41
C ASN A 81 16.93 14.02 -0.05
N TYR A 82 16.47 13.49 -1.17
CA TYR A 82 17.00 12.26 -1.77
C TYR A 82 18.45 12.37 -2.24
N LYS A 83 19.02 13.58 -2.35
CA LYS A 83 20.43 13.77 -2.71
C LYS A 83 21.37 13.70 -1.51
N SER A 84 20.84 13.53 -0.29
CA SER A 84 21.66 13.39 0.92
C SER A 84 22.52 12.12 0.82
N LYS A 85 23.79 12.22 1.22
CA LYS A 85 24.69 11.07 1.34
C LYS A 85 24.26 10.09 2.44
N GLU A 86 23.43 10.55 3.37
CA GLU A 86 22.86 9.75 4.46
C GLU A 86 21.58 9.00 4.04
N TYR A 87 21.07 9.25 2.82
CA TYR A 87 19.91 8.53 2.31
C TYR A 87 20.34 7.18 1.72
N TYR A 88 19.69 6.11 2.17
CA TYR A 88 20.02 4.72 1.81
C TYR A 88 18.84 3.93 1.22
N GLY A 89 17.74 4.60 0.88
CA GLY A 89 16.57 3.97 0.27
C GLY A 89 16.55 4.09 -1.27
N ILE A 90 15.40 3.77 -1.86
CA ILE A 90 15.18 3.93 -3.31
C ILE A 90 14.82 5.38 -3.68
N PHE A 91 15.18 5.81 -4.88
CA PHE A 91 14.94 7.15 -5.40
C PHE A 91 13.56 7.26 -6.07
N PRO A 92 12.91 8.45 -6.04
CA PRO A 92 11.67 8.69 -6.77
C PRO A 92 11.82 8.39 -8.26
N THR A 93 10.88 7.63 -8.82
CA THR A 93 10.84 7.29 -10.26
C THR A 93 9.60 7.85 -10.96
N ARG A 94 9.57 7.74 -12.29
CA ARG A 94 8.41 8.01 -13.16
C ARG A 94 8.31 6.86 -14.15
N ASP A 95 7.88 5.71 -13.64
CA ASP A 95 7.91 4.44 -14.37
C ASP A 95 6.55 4.02 -14.91
N ALA A 96 5.45 4.63 -14.45
CA ALA A 96 4.10 4.28 -14.89
C ALA A 96 3.91 4.45 -16.40
N GLY A 97 4.45 5.50 -17.02
CA GLY A 97 4.37 5.67 -18.46
C GLY A 97 5.10 4.56 -19.23
N LYS A 98 6.20 4.04 -18.67
CA LYS A 98 7.05 3.04 -19.33
C LYS A 98 6.37 1.68 -19.46
N ILE A 99 5.55 1.29 -18.47
CA ILE A 99 4.86 -0.01 -18.50
C ILE A 99 3.81 -0.12 -19.60
N SER A 100 3.36 0.99 -20.19
CA SER A 100 2.45 0.96 -21.33
C SER A 100 2.98 0.22 -22.56
N GLN A 101 4.30 -0.01 -22.63
CA GLN A 101 4.94 -0.80 -23.69
C GLN A 101 4.74 -2.32 -23.50
N LEU A 102 4.41 -2.76 -22.29
CA LEU A 102 4.16 -4.17 -21.99
C LEU A 102 2.73 -4.53 -22.39
N ALA A 103 2.55 -5.03 -23.62
CA ALA A 103 1.25 -5.44 -24.12
C ALA A 103 0.66 -6.62 -23.32
N ASN A 104 -0.67 -6.74 -23.31
CA ASN A 104 -1.41 -7.87 -22.72
C ASN A 104 -1.15 -8.10 -21.22
N HIS A 105 -0.98 -7.04 -20.44
CA HIS A 105 -0.78 -7.14 -18.99
C HIS A 105 -1.67 -6.17 -18.22
N VAL A 106 -1.97 -6.52 -16.97
CA VAL A 106 -2.36 -5.59 -15.92
C VAL A 106 -1.16 -5.27 -15.03
N ALA A 107 -1.16 -4.11 -14.39
CA ALA A 107 -0.07 -3.66 -13.54
C ALA A 107 -0.58 -2.92 -12.32
N GLU A 108 0.24 -2.90 -11.25
CA GLU A 108 0.10 -1.96 -10.15
C GLU A 108 1.20 -0.89 -10.17
N ALA A 109 0.84 0.35 -9.84
CA ALA A 109 1.80 1.42 -9.62
C ALA A 109 1.42 2.28 -8.42
N ALA A 110 2.39 2.56 -7.56
CA ALA A 110 2.27 3.56 -6.50
C ALA A 110 2.51 4.93 -7.12
N VAL A 111 1.53 5.82 -7.00
CA VAL A 111 1.57 7.19 -7.52
C VAL A 111 1.64 8.14 -6.33
N THR A 112 2.76 8.81 -6.19
CA THR A 112 2.97 9.87 -5.21
C THR A 112 2.51 11.19 -5.82
N PHE A 113 1.65 11.90 -5.10
CA PHE A 113 1.17 13.21 -5.53
C PHE A 113 2.19 14.32 -5.24
N ASP A 114 2.17 15.39 -6.02
CA ASP A 114 2.97 16.61 -5.80
C ASP A 114 2.65 17.30 -4.48
N LYS A 115 1.40 17.19 -4.03
CA LYS A 115 0.93 17.63 -2.72
C LYS A 115 -0.20 16.74 -2.23
N PRO A 116 -0.56 16.80 -0.93
CA PRO A 116 -1.72 16.08 -0.44
C PRO A 116 -3.04 16.67 -0.98
N TYR A 117 -3.88 15.81 -1.58
CA TYR A 117 -5.19 16.17 -2.14
C TYR A 117 -6.33 15.63 -1.27
N ILE A 118 -7.50 16.27 -1.34
CA ILE A 118 -8.71 15.73 -0.68
C ILE A 118 -9.34 14.62 -1.52
N TYR A 119 -10.10 13.74 -0.87
CA TYR A 119 -10.75 12.59 -1.52
C TYR A 119 -11.52 12.96 -2.82
N LYS A 120 -12.30 14.05 -2.79
CA LYS A 120 -13.08 14.51 -3.95
C LYS A 120 -12.21 14.94 -5.14
N GLU A 121 -11.03 15.51 -4.88
CA GLU A 121 -10.09 15.89 -5.94
C GLU A 121 -9.48 14.65 -6.58
N ILE A 122 -9.09 13.68 -5.75
CA ILE A 122 -8.52 12.40 -6.20
C ILE A 122 -9.48 11.65 -7.11
N GLN A 123 -10.76 11.58 -6.73
CA GLN A 123 -11.80 10.94 -7.55
C GLN A 123 -12.03 11.60 -8.91
N LYS A 124 -11.62 12.86 -9.09
CA LYS A 124 -11.74 13.58 -10.36
C LYS A 124 -10.48 13.55 -11.20
N MET A 125 -9.31 13.43 -10.56
CA MET A 125 -8.01 13.55 -11.24
C MET A 125 -7.51 12.22 -11.80
N ILE A 126 -7.88 11.10 -11.16
CA ILE A 126 -7.45 9.78 -11.61
C ILE A 126 -8.28 9.38 -12.85
N PRO A 127 -7.63 8.91 -13.93
CA PRO A 127 -8.31 8.39 -15.12
C PRO A 127 -9.33 7.30 -14.78
N GLU A 128 -10.50 7.31 -15.44
CA GLU A 128 -11.59 6.38 -15.14
C GLU A 128 -11.27 4.91 -15.50
N ASP A 129 -10.30 4.71 -16.38
CA ASP A 129 -9.74 3.43 -16.84
C ASP A 129 -8.62 2.89 -15.93
N LEU A 130 -8.39 3.53 -14.77
CA LEU A 130 -7.53 3.04 -13.70
C LEU A 130 -8.32 2.86 -12.42
N LEU A 131 -8.09 1.74 -11.74
CA LEU A 131 -8.68 1.43 -10.45
C LEU A 131 -7.77 1.92 -9.34
N ILE A 132 -8.31 2.72 -8.41
CA ILE A 132 -7.59 3.04 -7.18
C ILE A 132 -7.75 1.85 -6.23
N ASN A 133 -6.67 1.20 -5.81
CA ASN A 133 -6.71 0.09 -4.84
C ASN A 133 -6.47 0.55 -3.41
N TRP A 134 -5.66 1.60 -3.25
CA TRP A 134 -5.18 2.04 -1.96
C TRP A 134 -4.98 3.55 -1.93
N TYR A 135 -5.40 4.18 -0.84
CA TYR A 135 -5.19 5.59 -0.55
C TYR A 135 -4.11 5.73 0.51
N TRP A 136 -2.98 6.35 0.19
CA TRP A 136 -1.88 6.55 1.11
C TRP A 136 -1.98 7.93 1.78
N ILE A 137 -2.00 7.97 3.11
CA ILE A 137 -2.11 9.25 3.83
C ILE A 137 -0.80 10.04 3.79
N GLY A 138 0.33 9.38 3.54
CA GLY A 138 1.65 9.99 3.67
C GLY A 138 2.08 10.11 5.12
N TYR A 139 3.23 10.73 5.33
CA TYR A 139 3.73 11.07 6.65
C TYR A 139 4.20 12.53 6.68
N ASN A 140 4.10 13.16 7.83
CA ASN A 140 4.37 14.58 7.99
C ASN A 140 5.70 14.85 8.71
N ASN A 141 6.70 14.00 8.49
CA ASN A 141 8.08 14.21 8.95
C ASN A 141 8.97 14.60 7.75
N THR A 142 9.51 15.81 7.80
CA THR A 142 10.31 16.39 6.71
C THR A 142 11.80 16.11 6.83
N LYS A 143 12.26 15.49 7.93
CA LYS A 143 13.69 15.34 8.25
C LYS A 143 14.15 13.89 8.38
N SER A 144 13.25 12.94 8.59
CA SER A 144 13.65 11.54 8.77
C SER A 144 13.91 10.86 7.43
N LEU A 145 15.20 10.77 7.06
CA LEU A 145 15.67 9.99 5.91
C LEU A 145 15.36 8.50 6.09
N ALA A 146 15.47 8.01 7.33
CA ALA A 146 15.11 6.63 7.68
C ALA A 146 13.62 6.35 7.44
N ALA A 147 12.72 7.26 7.84
CA ALA A 147 11.30 7.14 7.51
C ALA A 147 11.02 7.23 6.01
N ALA A 148 11.87 7.91 5.25
CA ALA A 148 11.79 7.99 3.80
C ALA A 148 12.38 6.79 3.05
N SER A 149 13.23 6.01 3.71
CA SER A 149 13.73 4.73 3.21
C SER A 149 12.75 3.57 3.47
N GLN A 150 11.72 3.80 4.27
CA GLN A 150 10.71 2.81 4.61
C GLN A 150 9.37 3.32 4.07
N THR A 151 8.89 2.71 2.99
CA THR A 151 7.75 3.23 2.23
C THR A 151 6.42 2.66 2.74
N ASN A 152 5.29 3.20 2.28
CA ASN A 152 3.95 2.58 2.39
C ASN A 152 3.31 2.43 3.79
N TRP A 153 3.72 3.25 4.77
CA TRP A 153 3.26 3.22 6.16
C TRP A 153 1.76 2.95 6.43
N PHE A 154 0.90 3.91 6.09
CA PHE A 154 -0.51 3.87 6.45
C PHE A 154 -1.40 4.35 5.31
N GLY A 155 -2.58 3.75 5.21
CA GLY A 155 -3.55 4.07 4.19
C GLY A 155 -4.81 3.23 4.30
N LEU A 156 -5.68 3.37 3.31
CA LEU A 156 -6.97 2.70 3.25
C LEU A 156 -7.12 1.93 1.94
N MET A 157 -7.70 0.75 2.02
CA MET A 157 -8.15 0.01 0.84
C MET A 157 -9.45 0.63 0.30
N SER A 158 -9.63 0.62 -1.02
CA SER A 158 -10.77 1.22 -1.73
C SER A 158 -11.99 0.30 -1.86
N ASN A 159 -12.19 -0.57 -0.87
CA ASN A 159 -13.26 -1.55 -0.84
C ASN A 159 -14.46 -1.00 -0.04
N SER A 160 -15.09 0.06 -0.53
CA SER A 160 -16.36 0.53 0.04
C SER A 160 -17.47 -0.48 -0.28
N ASN A 161 -17.65 -1.46 0.61
CA ASN A 161 -18.87 -2.24 0.85
C ASN A 161 -18.53 -3.39 1.80
N HIS A 162 -18.41 -3.10 3.10
CA HIS A 162 -18.29 -4.13 4.14
C HIS A 162 -19.56 -4.99 4.09
N THR A 163 -19.52 -6.15 3.44
CA THR A 163 -20.63 -7.09 3.59
C THR A 163 -20.51 -7.65 5.00
N GLY A 164 -21.60 -7.60 5.78
CA GLY A 164 -21.62 -7.90 7.21
C GLY A 164 -21.19 -9.32 7.62
N ASN A 165 -20.75 -10.15 6.67
CA ASN A 165 -20.39 -11.57 6.85
C ASN A 165 -18.93 -11.88 6.52
N GLY A 166 -18.02 -10.90 6.49
CA GLY A 166 -16.57 -11.17 6.39
C GLY A 166 -16.08 -11.68 5.04
N ASN A 167 -16.91 -11.63 3.99
CA ASN A 167 -16.51 -11.98 2.64
C ASN A 167 -15.93 -10.76 1.90
N ASN A 168 -14.72 -10.94 1.37
CA ASN A 168 -13.88 -9.99 0.64
C ASN A 168 -14.68 -8.97 -0.20
N SER A 169 -14.84 -7.76 0.34
CA SER A 169 -15.40 -6.62 -0.38
C SER A 169 -14.57 -6.34 -1.63
N GLN A 170 -15.19 -6.45 -2.82
CA GLN A 170 -14.56 -6.13 -4.10
C GLN A 170 -14.02 -4.69 -4.09
N LEU A 171 -12.86 -4.47 -4.71
CA LEU A 171 -12.32 -3.12 -4.89
C LEU A 171 -13.24 -2.29 -5.78
N THR A 172 -13.55 -1.07 -5.34
CA THR A 172 -14.48 -0.18 -6.05
C THR A 172 -13.82 1.11 -6.54
N GLY A 173 -12.57 1.35 -6.14
CA GLY A 173 -11.93 2.65 -6.34
C GLY A 173 -12.38 3.72 -5.34
N LYS A 174 -13.34 3.43 -4.45
CA LYS A 174 -14.01 4.41 -3.59
C LYS A 174 -13.81 4.12 -2.10
N LEU A 175 -13.90 5.19 -1.31
CA LEU A 175 -13.96 5.13 0.14
C LEU A 175 -15.33 5.64 0.58
N ASP A 176 -15.84 5.09 1.67
CA ASP A 176 -17.00 5.63 2.36
C ASP A 176 -16.63 6.18 3.75
N ASN A 177 -17.59 6.87 4.38
CA ASN A 177 -17.37 7.45 5.70
C ASN A 177 -17.11 6.39 6.77
N ALA A 178 -17.69 5.20 6.66
CA ALA A 178 -17.52 4.13 7.64
C ALA A 178 -16.08 3.60 7.59
N ALA A 179 -15.57 3.28 6.40
CA ALA A 179 -14.19 2.87 6.17
C ALA A 179 -13.19 3.88 6.73
N TYR A 180 -13.45 5.19 6.55
CA TYR A 180 -12.59 6.23 7.12
C TYR A 180 -12.67 6.29 8.66
N GLN A 181 -13.85 6.13 9.26
CA GLN A 181 -13.96 6.07 10.72
C GLN A 181 -13.30 4.82 11.30
N ASP A 182 -13.42 3.68 10.64
CA ASP A 182 -12.79 2.44 11.11
C ASP A 182 -11.28 2.52 10.99
N PHE A 183 -10.75 3.11 9.91
CA PHE A 183 -9.33 3.43 9.80
C PHE A 183 -8.83 4.29 10.97
N LYS A 184 -9.59 5.33 11.37
CA LYS A 184 -9.26 6.17 12.54
C LYS A 184 -9.25 5.38 13.85
N LYS A 185 -10.22 4.49 14.06
CA LYS A 185 -10.28 3.63 15.25
C LYS A 185 -9.06 2.70 15.29
N SER A 186 -8.76 2.03 14.18
CA SER A 186 -7.59 1.15 14.03
C SER A 186 -6.28 1.88 14.28
N LEU A 187 -6.08 3.07 13.71
CA LEU A 187 -4.92 3.91 14.00
C LEU A 187 -4.82 4.31 15.47
N THR A 188 -5.94 4.60 16.13
CA THR A 188 -5.96 4.93 17.55
C THR A 188 -5.55 3.74 18.41
N ALA A 189 -5.98 2.53 18.06
CA ALA A 189 -5.55 1.30 18.73
C ALA A 189 -4.05 1.05 18.50
N ILE A 190 -3.60 1.08 17.24
CA ILE A 190 -2.19 0.87 16.87
C ILE A 190 -1.28 1.90 17.54
N ALA A 191 -1.64 3.18 17.60
CA ALA A 191 -0.81 4.20 18.22
C ALA A 191 -0.70 4.06 19.75
N LYS A 192 -1.62 3.32 20.40
CA LYS A 192 -1.54 2.99 21.83
C LYS A 192 -0.64 1.78 22.10
N THR A 193 -0.72 0.77 21.25
CA THR A 193 -0.05 -0.52 21.47
C THR A 193 1.31 -0.63 20.78
N ASN A 194 1.47 0.01 19.62
CA ASN A 194 2.63 -0.13 18.76
C ASN A 194 3.50 1.13 18.79
N GLN A 195 4.59 1.06 19.55
CA GLN A 195 5.54 2.16 19.75
C GLN A 195 6.74 2.11 18.81
N ILE A 196 6.62 1.46 17.64
CA ILE A 196 7.70 1.47 16.64
C ILE A 196 8.10 2.91 16.37
N THR A 197 9.36 3.19 16.69
CA THR A 197 9.99 4.48 16.51
C THR A 197 11.25 4.24 15.69
N ILE A 198 11.39 5.01 14.62
CA ILE A 198 12.50 4.96 13.69
C ILE A 198 13.29 6.23 13.93
N ASN A 199 14.40 6.09 14.65
CA ASN A 199 15.11 7.20 15.28
C ASN A 199 14.12 7.98 16.17
N ASP A 200 13.76 9.21 15.79
CA ASP A 200 12.81 10.06 16.53
C ASP A 200 11.40 10.10 15.91
N PHE A 201 11.15 9.30 14.87
CA PHE A 201 9.87 9.31 14.15
C PHE A 201 9.01 8.11 14.54
N SER A 202 7.78 8.36 14.97
CA SER A 202 6.76 7.33 15.14
C SER A 202 5.71 7.45 14.03
N PRO A 203 5.70 6.52 13.05
CA PRO A 203 4.73 6.53 11.96
C PRO A 203 3.27 6.49 12.46
N SER A 204 2.98 5.67 13.48
CA SER A 204 1.62 5.51 14.03
C SER A 204 1.14 6.79 14.74
N LYS A 205 2.01 7.44 15.51
CA LYS A 205 1.69 8.73 16.15
C LYS A 205 1.50 9.86 15.12
N ASP A 206 2.29 9.87 14.05
CA ASP A 206 2.12 10.84 12.97
C ASP A 206 0.80 10.64 12.22
N ALA A 207 0.51 9.41 11.81
CA ALA A 207 -0.77 9.06 11.19
C ALA A 207 -1.96 9.46 12.07
N LEU A 208 -1.89 9.18 13.38
CA LEU A 208 -2.92 9.59 14.33
C LEU A 208 -3.11 11.11 14.38
N LYS A 209 -2.01 11.89 14.38
CA LYS A 209 -2.09 13.36 14.33
C LYS A 209 -2.79 13.84 13.05
N GLN A 210 -2.47 13.22 11.92
CA GLN A 210 -3.07 13.58 10.63
C GLN A 210 -4.58 13.31 10.60
N VAL A 211 -5.04 12.14 11.05
CA VAL A 211 -6.48 11.82 11.03
C VAL A 211 -7.28 12.54 12.12
N LYS A 212 -6.63 13.01 13.19
CA LYS A 212 -7.24 13.95 14.14
C LYS A 212 -7.42 15.33 13.52
N LYS A 213 -6.45 15.81 12.74
CA LYS A 213 -6.53 17.08 12.00
C LYS A 213 -7.63 17.06 10.93
N TYR A 214 -7.85 15.91 10.29
CA TYR A 214 -8.86 15.73 9.24
C TYR A 214 -9.91 14.70 9.67
N PRO A 215 -10.91 15.05 10.50
CA PRO A 215 -11.76 14.05 11.17
C PRO A 215 -12.76 13.33 10.26
N THR A 216 -12.96 13.77 9.01
CA THR A 216 -13.97 13.25 8.08
C THR A 216 -13.34 12.90 6.73
N LEU A 217 -13.92 11.94 5.98
CA LEU A 217 -13.42 11.58 4.65
C LEU A 217 -13.40 12.79 3.69
N LYS A 218 -14.39 13.69 3.80
CA LYS A 218 -14.46 14.91 2.99
C LYS A 218 -13.26 15.84 3.20
N SER A 219 -12.72 15.89 4.42
CA SER A 219 -11.55 16.72 4.76
C SER A 219 -10.23 15.95 4.77
N ALA A 220 -10.28 14.62 4.72
CA ALA A 220 -9.11 13.75 4.68
C ALA A 220 -8.22 14.10 3.50
N LYS A 221 -6.91 14.12 3.75
CA LYS A 221 -5.89 14.36 2.74
C LYS A 221 -5.05 13.10 2.53
N PHE A 222 -4.73 12.84 1.27
CA PHE A 222 -3.91 11.71 0.86
C PHE A 222 -2.75 12.20 0.00
N SER A 223 -1.58 11.59 0.20
CA SER A 223 -0.33 11.95 -0.46
C SER A 223 -0.01 11.05 -1.66
N GLY A 224 -0.82 10.02 -1.90
CA GLY A 224 -0.69 9.14 -3.05
C GLY A 224 -1.75 8.06 -3.09
N VAL A 225 -1.73 7.29 -4.18
CA VAL A 225 -2.62 6.15 -4.41
C VAL A 225 -1.87 4.98 -5.05
N ILE A 226 -2.28 3.75 -4.78
CA ILE A 226 -1.91 2.61 -5.63
C ILE A 226 -2.99 2.50 -6.71
N LEU A 227 -2.58 2.58 -7.96
CA LEU A 227 -3.43 2.36 -9.11
C LEU A 227 -3.18 0.97 -9.68
N THR A 228 -4.25 0.32 -10.13
CA THR A 228 -4.19 -0.90 -10.94
C THR A 228 -5.00 -0.73 -12.22
N GLY A 229 -4.62 -1.46 -13.26
CA GLY A 229 -5.25 -1.35 -14.57
C GLY A 229 -4.48 -2.09 -15.64
N GLN A 230 -5.03 -2.17 -16.84
CA GLN A 230 -4.28 -2.58 -18.02
C GLN A 230 -3.09 -1.64 -18.25
N THR A 231 -1.93 -2.19 -18.62
CA THR A 231 -0.68 -1.43 -18.80
C THR A 231 -0.82 -0.24 -19.76
N LYS A 232 -1.59 -0.41 -20.84
CA LYS A 232 -1.86 0.65 -21.83
C LYS A 232 -2.48 1.91 -21.21
N ASN A 233 -3.26 1.77 -20.13
CA ASN A 233 -3.96 2.87 -19.46
C ASN A 233 -2.99 3.77 -18.67
N PHE A 234 -1.74 3.33 -18.44
CA PHE A 234 -0.73 4.12 -17.72
C PHE A 234 0.09 5.07 -18.62
N ALA A 235 -0.06 5.01 -19.95
CA ALA A 235 0.84 5.65 -20.92
C ALA A 235 1.12 7.15 -20.68
N ASN A 236 0.12 7.89 -20.19
CA ASN A 236 0.23 9.33 -19.96
C ASN A 236 0.24 9.72 -18.48
N LEU A 237 0.24 8.75 -17.56
CA LEU A 237 0.09 9.01 -16.14
C LEU A 237 1.19 9.97 -15.62
N ASP A 238 2.44 9.69 -15.97
CA ASP A 238 3.60 10.48 -15.53
C ASP A 238 3.70 11.89 -16.14
N LYS A 239 2.91 12.19 -17.18
CA LYS A 239 2.87 13.52 -17.79
C LYS A 239 1.98 14.48 -17.01
N ASN A 240 1.15 13.97 -16.10
CA ASN A 240 0.27 14.80 -15.29
C ASN A 240 1.06 15.61 -14.25
N PRO A 241 0.77 16.92 -14.09
CA PRO A 241 1.51 17.79 -13.18
C PRO A 241 1.33 17.42 -11.71
N TRP A 242 0.23 16.74 -11.39
CA TRP A 242 -0.07 16.27 -10.03
C TRP A 242 0.70 14.99 -9.64
N VAL A 243 1.40 14.34 -10.58
CA VAL A 243 2.28 13.21 -10.29
C VAL A 243 3.65 13.76 -9.93
N TYR A 244 4.08 13.52 -8.69
CA TYR A 244 5.47 13.75 -8.27
C TYR A 244 6.38 12.60 -8.70
N ALA A 245 5.95 11.39 -8.39
CA ALA A 245 6.66 10.14 -8.68
C ALA A 245 5.67 9.01 -8.91
N SER A 246 6.04 8.05 -9.74
CA SER A 246 5.33 6.79 -9.91
C SER A 246 6.31 5.62 -9.93
N ASN A 247 5.99 4.58 -9.15
CA ASN A 247 6.81 3.38 -9.04
C ASN A 247 5.97 2.14 -9.25
N VAL A 248 6.31 1.40 -10.30
CA VAL A 248 5.62 0.18 -10.73
C VAL A 248 5.98 -0.95 -9.78
N GLY A 249 4.97 -1.68 -9.31
CA GLY A 249 5.13 -2.92 -8.56
C GLY A 249 5.00 -4.13 -9.47
N LEU A 250 4.02 -4.99 -9.17
CA LEU A 250 3.72 -6.19 -9.94
C LEU A 250 3.07 -5.90 -11.30
N THR A 251 3.32 -6.81 -12.23
CA THR A 251 2.63 -6.94 -13.52
C THR A 251 2.15 -8.37 -13.69
N VAL A 252 0.99 -8.56 -14.32
CA VAL A 252 0.41 -9.89 -14.56
C VAL A 252 -0.11 -9.96 -15.98
N GLU A 253 0.21 -11.04 -16.67
CA GLU A 253 -0.30 -11.30 -18.02
C GLU A 253 -1.82 -11.50 -17.99
N LEU A 254 -2.50 -10.90 -18.95
CA LEU A 254 -3.94 -11.07 -19.12
C LEU A 254 -4.28 -12.52 -19.42
N ARG A 255 -5.36 -12.99 -18.81
CA ARG A 255 -5.91 -14.31 -19.06
C ARG A 255 -7.28 -14.21 -19.73
N PRO A 256 -7.62 -15.13 -20.64
CA PRO A 256 -8.91 -15.08 -21.34
C PRO A 256 -10.11 -15.32 -20.41
N ASP A 257 -9.90 -16.00 -19.28
CA ASP A 257 -10.95 -16.36 -18.32
C ASP A 257 -11.16 -15.34 -17.20
N ILE A 258 -10.37 -14.26 -17.14
CA ILE A 258 -10.47 -13.21 -16.13
C ILE A 258 -10.63 -11.85 -16.82
N GLN A 259 -11.76 -11.19 -16.58
CA GLN A 259 -11.99 -9.83 -17.09
C GLN A 259 -11.41 -8.81 -16.10
N PRO A 260 -10.55 -7.88 -16.56
CA PRO A 260 -10.12 -6.76 -15.73
C PRO A 260 -11.29 -5.92 -15.25
N LEU A 261 -11.17 -5.27 -14.08
CA LEU A 261 -12.22 -4.39 -13.55
C LEU A 261 -12.30 -3.06 -14.31
N LYS A 262 -11.21 -2.65 -14.98
CA LYS A 262 -11.07 -1.41 -15.74
C LYS A 262 -10.52 -1.57 -17.17
#